data_AF-A0A644Y4I5-F1
#
_entry.id   AF-A0A644Y4I5-F1
#
_cell.length_a   1.000
_cell.length_b   1.000
_cell.length_c   1.000
_cell.angle_alpha   90.00
_cell.angle_beta   90.00
_cell.angle_gamma   90.00
#
_symmetry.space_group_name_H-M   'P 1'
#
loop_
_entity.id
_entity.type
_entity.pdbx_description
1 polymer ?
#
loop_
_entity_poly.entity_id
_entity_poly.type
_entity_poly.pdbx_seq_one_letter_code
_entity_poly.pdbx_strand_id
1 'polypeptide(L)' 'MLEAVWRLPERDRYIVYLYYFEGLPVQQIASLLDEQTGTITSRLSRARKKLKLLLKGDGYGTVSTRV' A
#
# COMPACT_ATOMS: atom_id res chain seq x y z
N MET A 1 2.82 5.77 10.95
CA MET A 1 2.69 4.99 9.68
C MET A 1 1.69 3.86 9.81
N LEU A 2 1.79 3.01 10.83
CA LEU A 2 0.86 1.91 11.04
C LEU A 2 -0.60 2.38 11.16
N GLU A 3 -0.89 3.41 11.96
CA GLU A 3 -2.27 3.95 12.12
C GLU A 3 -2.92 4.39 10.80
N ALA A 4 -2.16 5.00 9.89
CA ALA A 4 -2.67 5.41 8.58
C ALA A 4 -2.99 4.20 7.68
N VAL A 5 -2.27 3.08 7.84
CA VAL A 5 -2.57 1.81 7.17
C VAL A 5 -3.86 1.19 7.72
N TRP A 6 -4.09 1.28 9.04
CA TRP A 6 -5.36 0.86 9.65
C TRP A 6 -6.56 1.71 9.21
N ARG A 7 -6.36 2.96 8.80
CA ARG A 7 -7.40 3.81 8.21
C ARG A 7 -7.73 3.47 6.75
N LEU A 8 -6.94 2.63 6.07
CA LEU A 8 -7.26 2.18 4.72
C LEU A 8 -8.45 1.19 4.74
N PRO A 9 -9.27 1.16 3.66
CA PRO A 9 -10.21 0.09 3.43
C PRO A 9 -9.50 -1.27 3.48
N GLU A 10 -10.16 -2.27 4.06
CA GLU A 10 -9.57 -3.57 4.36
C GLU A 10 -8.82 -4.20 3.17
N ARG A 11 -9.42 -4.14 1.96
CA ARG A 11 -8.81 -4.65 0.73
C ARG A 11 -7.49 -3.96 0.34
N ASP A 12 -7.36 -2.68 0.62
CA ASP A 12 -6.12 -1.93 0.34
C ASP A 12 -5.09 -2.14 1.45
N ARG A 13 -5.55 -2.30 2.70
CA ARG A 13 -4.72 -2.54 3.88
C ARG A 13 -3.90 -3.82 3.75
N TYR A 14 -4.54 -4.94 3.39
CA TYR A 14 -3.85 -6.23 3.27
C TYR A 14 -2.70 -6.18 2.27
N ILE A 15 -2.92 -5.54 1.12
CA ILE A 15 -1.91 -5.46 0.06
C ILE A 15 -0.72 -4.58 0.49
N VAL A 16 -0.99 -3.47 1.19
CA VAL A 16 0.07 -2.62 1.75
C VAL A 16 0.83 -3.34 2.86
N TYR A 17 0.12 -4.08 3.71
CA TYR A 17 0.72 -4.87 4.79
C TYR A 17 1.66 -5.95 4.24
N LEU A 18 1.16 -6.81 3.34
CA LEU A 18 1.95 -7.89 2.73
C LEU A 18 3.17 -7.35 1.96
N TYR A 19 3.05 -6.19 1.32
CA TYR A 19 4.15 -5.62 0.55
C TYR A 19 5.21 -4.92 1.42
N TYR A 20 4.80 -4.09 2.39
CA TYR A 20 5.73 -3.25 3.15
C TYR A 20 6.18 -3.88 4.48
N PHE A 21 5.36 -4.73 5.10
CA PHE A 21 5.66 -5.36 6.38
C PHE A 21 6.18 -6.78 6.21
N GLU A 22 5.53 -7.58 5.36
CA GLU A 22 5.99 -8.95 5.07
C GLU A 22 7.04 -9.00 3.94
N GLY A 23 7.26 -7.88 3.23
CA GLY A 23 8.25 -7.78 2.17
C GLY A 23 7.95 -8.66 0.94
N LEU A 24 6.71 -9.11 0.78
CA LEU A 24 6.34 -10.03 -0.30
C LEU A 24 6.35 -9.31 -1.65
N PRO A 25 6.97 -9.90 -2.70
CA PRO A 25 6.91 -9.34 -4.03
C PRO A 25 5.49 -9.44 -4.60
N VAL A 26 5.16 -8.51 -5.50
CA VAL A 26 3.82 -8.39 -6.12
C VAL A 26 3.33 -9.71 -6.73
N GLN A 27 4.22 -10.50 -7.32
CA GLN A 27 3.87 -11.81 -7.90
C GLN A 27 3.43 -12.83 -6.85
N GLN A 28 4.11 -12.87 -5.70
CA GLN A 28 3.71 -13.77 -4.61
C GLN A 28 2.40 -13.32 -3.97
N ILE A 29 2.19 -12.01 -3.83
CA ILE A 29 0.92 -11.47 -3.34
C ILE A 29 -0.23 -11.82 -4.30
N ALA A 30 0.02 -11.72 -5.61
CA ALA A 30 -0.93 -12.09 -6.65
C ALA A 30 -1.32 -13.57 -6.55
N SER A 31 -0.34 -14.47 -6.41
CA SER A 31 -0.60 -15.90 -6.22
C SER A 31 -1.30 -16.21 -4.88
N LEU A 32 -0.93 -15.52 -3.80
CA LEU A 32 -1.52 -15.72 -2.48
C LEU A 32 -2.99 -15.31 -2.41
N LEU A 33 -3.35 -14.24 -3.13
CA LEU A 33 -4.70 -13.70 -3.16
C LEU A 33 -5.54 -14.22 -4.33
N ASP A 34 -4.98 -15.13 -5.14
CA ASP A 34 -5.58 -15.64 -6.39
C ASP A 34 -6.04 -14.51 -7.33
N GLU A 35 -5.19 -13.50 -7.51
CA GLU A 35 -5.45 -12.34 -8.35
C GLU A 35 -4.36 -12.12 -9.40
N GLN A 36 -4.68 -11.35 -10.44
CA GLN A 36 -3.69 -10.95 -11.43
C GLN A 36 -2.69 -9.94 -10.86
N THR A 37 -1.43 -10.06 -11.26
CA THR A 37 -0.35 -9.12 -10.92
C THR A 37 -0.68 -7.67 -11.30
N GLY A 38 -1.36 -7.47 -12.43
CA GLY A 38 -1.90 -6.17 -12.87
C GLY A 38 -2.92 -5.57 -11.91
N THR A 39 -3.73 -6.42 -11.25
CA THR A 39 -4.68 -5.99 -10.22
C THR A 39 -3.95 -5.58 -8.95
N ILE A 40 -2.98 -6.37 -8.49
CA ILE A 40 -2.20 -6.06 -7.28
C ILE A 40 -1.39 -4.76 -7.45
N THR A 41 -0.73 -4.58 -8.60
CA THR A 41 -0.01 -3.32 -8.91
C THR A 41 -0.94 -2.11 -8.92
N SER A 42 -2.11 -2.22 -9.56
CA SER A 42 -3.12 -1.15 -9.60
C SER A 42 -3.69 -0.84 -8.21
N ARG A 43 -3.94 -1.87 -7.38
CA ARG A 43 -4.37 -1.71 -5.99
C ARG A 43 -3.28 -1.06 -5.13
N LEU A 44 -2.03 -1.52 -5.22
CA LEU A 44 -0.89 -0.90 -4.55
C LEU A 44 -0.75 0.59 -4.90
N SER A 45 -0.88 0.93 -6.18
CA SER A 45 -0.82 2.33 -6.63
C SER A 45 -1.92 3.18 -5.98
N ARG A 46 -3.17 2.70 -5.98
CA ARG A 46 -4.30 3.39 -5.34
C ARG A 46 -4.12 3.49 -3.82
N ALA A 47 -3.70 2.40 -3.16
CA ALA A 47 -3.46 2.35 -1.73
C ALA A 47 -2.35 3.33 -1.31
N ARG A 48 -1.25 3.43 -2.07
CA ARG A 48 -0.20 4.44 -1.84
C ARG A 48 -0.71 5.87 -2.00
N LYS A 49 -1.57 6.15 -2.99
CA LYS A 49 -2.18 7.49 -3.15
C LYS A 49 -3.05 7.85 -1.94
N LYS A 50 -3.89 6.91 -1.48
CA LYS A 50 -4.72 7.09 -0.28
C LYS A 50 -3.86 7.27 0.97
N LEU A 51 -2.82 6.46 1.14
CA LEU A 51 -1.89 6.57 2.26
C LEU A 51 -1.18 7.92 2.26
N LYS A 52 -0.74 8.42 1.08
CA LYS A 52 -0.16 9.76 0.94
C LYS A 52 -1.13 10.87 1.34
N LEU A 53 -2.42 10.73 1.00
CA LEU A 53 -3.45 11.70 1.40
C LEU A 53 -3.69 11.67 2.92
N LEU A 54 -3.79 10.48 3.51
CA LEU A 54 -3.94 10.30 4.96
C LEU A 54 -2.74 10.89 5.71
N LEU A 55 -1.53 10.57 5.27
CA LEU A 55 -0.30 11.10 5.85
C LEU A 55 -0.16 12.61 5.65
N LYS A 56 -0.58 13.18 4.51
CA LYS A 56 -0.63 14.64 4.32
C LYS A 56 -1.64 15.33 5.24
N GLY A 57 -2.81 14.72 5.46
CA GLY A 57 -3.82 15.21 6.40
C GLY A 57 -3.33 15.16 7.85
N ASP A 58 -2.55 14.14 8.19
CA ASP A 58 -1.92 13.96 9.51
C ASP A 58 -0.55 14.69 9.65
N GLY A 59 -0.14 15.55 8.69
CA GLY A 59 1.07 16.38 8.78
C GLY A 59 2.40 15.72 8.32
N TYR A 60 2.39 14.47 7.88
CA TYR A 60 3.56 13.72 7.37
C TYR A 60 3.79 13.94 5.88
N GLY A 61 3.90 15.21 5.49
CA GLY A 61 3.63 15.67 4.14
C GLY A 61 4.77 15.72 3.13
N THR A 62 6.05 15.38 3.40
CA THR A 62 7.10 15.36 2.35
C THR A 62 8.35 14.57 2.75
N VAL A 63 8.52 13.35 2.22
CA VAL A 63 9.87 12.81 1.94
C VAL A 63 9.81 12.09 0.59
N SER A 64 9.80 12.88 -0.48
CA SER A 64 10.16 12.40 -1.80
C SER A 64 11.56 12.92 -2.09
N THR A 65 12.55 12.43 -1.35
CA THR A 65 13.95 12.58 -1.74
C THR A 65 14.19 11.63 -2.89
N ARG A 66 14.20 12.18 -4.11
CA ARG A 66 14.96 11.61 -5.21
C ARG A 66 16.44 11.71 -4.82
N VAL A 67 17.11 10.57 -4.74
CA VAL A 67 18.55 10.44 -5.00
C VAL A 67 18.71 9.71 -6.33
#